data_AF-A0A2D7MGU2-F1
#
_entry.id   AF-A0A2D7MGU2-F1
#
_cell.length_a   1.000
_cell.length_b   1.000
_cell.length_c   1.000
_cell.angle_alpha   90.00
_cell.angle_beta   90.00
_cell.angle_gamma   90.00
#
_symmetry.space_group_name_H-M   'P 1'
#
loop_
_entity.id
_entity.type
_entity.pdbx_description
1 polymer ?
#
loop_
_entity_poly.entity_id
_entity_poly.type
_entity_poly.pdbx_seq_one_letter_code
_entity_poly.pdbx_strand_id
1 'polypeptide(L)' 'MKSLYMIVNPHGGLKKGITILESIKPIFKNANVNLIIKKTEYAGHAYDFAK' A
#
# COMPACT_ATOMS: atom_id res chain seq x y z
N MET A 1 7.75 7.71 15.90
CA MET A 1 7.35 6.75 14.86
C MET A 1 6.34 7.44 13.95
N LYS A 2 6.63 7.56 12.65
CA LYS A 2 5.68 8.16 11.68
C LYS A 2 4.76 7.06 11.15
N SER A 3 3.53 7.40 10.80
CA SER A 3 2.58 6.47 10.16
C SER A 3 2.25 6.94 8.75
N LEU A 4 2.24 6.00 7.81
CA LEU A 4 1.87 6.25 6.42
C LEU A 4 0.76 5.28 6.02
N TYR A 5 -0.24 5.79 5.32
CA TYR A 5 -1.26 4.98 4.69
C TYR A 5 -0.92 4.76 3.22
N MET A 6 -1.02 3.52 2.77
CA MET A 6 -0.83 3.15 1.38
C MET A 6 -2.05 2.39 0.88
N ILE A 7 -2.72 2.94 -0.13
CA ILE A 7 -3.81 2.29 -0.83
C ILE A 7 -3.22 1.52 -2.01
N VAL A 8 -3.52 0.23 -2.11
CA VAL A 8 -2.94 -0.69 -3.09
C VAL A 8 -4.05 -1.32 -3.92
N ASN A 9 -3.99 -1.15 -5.24
CA ASN A 9 -4.77 -1.98 -6.15
C ASN A 9 -4.03 -3.30 -6.41
N PRO A 10 -4.52 -4.46 -5.92
CA PRO A 10 -3.84 -5.75 -6.10
C PRO A 10 -3.74 -6.19 -7.56
N HIS A 11 -4.57 -5.64 -8.45
CA HIS A 11 -4.58 -5.94 -9.88
C HIS A 11 -3.77 -4.92 -10.71
N GLY A 12 -3.26 -3.86 -10.10
CA GLY A 12 -2.48 -2.81 -10.77
C GLY A 12 -1.06 -3.26 -11.17
N GLY A 13 -0.43 -2.49 -12.07
CA GLY A 13 0.98 -2.69 -12.44
C GLY A 13 1.29 -4.06 -13.03
N LEU A 14 0.42 -4.58 -13.90
CA LEU A 14 0.52 -5.93 -14.48
C LEU A 14 0.61 -7.04 -13.43
N LYS A 15 -0.07 -6.87 -12.27
CA LYS A 15 -0.02 -7.76 -11.09
C LYS A 15 1.36 -7.83 -10.39
N LYS A 16 2.34 -7.02 -10.81
CA LYS A 16 3.68 -6.94 -10.17
C LYS A 16 3.72 -6.00 -8.97
N GLY A 17 2.70 -5.15 -8.80
CA GLY A 17 2.65 -4.15 -7.73
C GLY A 17 2.76 -4.75 -6.33
N ILE A 18 2.19 -5.93 -6.09
CA ILE A 18 2.30 -6.65 -4.82
C ILE A 18 3.74 -7.10 -4.56
N THR A 19 4.40 -7.68 -5.57
CA THR A 19 5.80 -8.12 -5.44
C THR A 19 6.73 -6.95 -5.12
N ILE A 20 6.51 -5.81 -5.77
CA ILE A 20 7.26 -4.57 -5.49
C ILE A 20 6.96 -4.07 -4.07
N LEU A 21 5.70 -4.09 -3.64
CA LEU A 21 5.34 -3.70 -2.27
C LEU A 21 6.08 -4.53 -1.22
N GLU A 22 6.13 -5.86 -1.41
CA GLU A 22 6.86 -6.73 -0.49
C GLU A 22 8.36 -6.42 -0.46
N SER A 23 8.98 -6.08 -1.60
CA SER A 23 10.41 -5.76 -1.66
C SER A 23 10.76 -4.43 -1.00
N ILE A 24 9.84 -3.45 -0.97
CA ILE A 24 10.09 -2.13 -0.36
C ILE A 24 9.67 -2.03 1.12
N LYS A 25 8.85 -2.95 1.65
CA LYS A 25 8.46 -2.97 3.08
C LYS A 25 9.63 -2.82 4.06
N PRO A 26 10.80 -3.46 3.85
CA PRO A 26 11.96 -3.29 4.73
C PRO A 26 12.45 -1.85 4.83
N ILE A 27 12.30 -1.04 3.78
CA ILE A 27 12.73 0.37 3.76
C ILE A 27 11.94 1.16 4.81
N PHE A 28 10.62 0.97 4.86
CA PHE A 28 9.76 1.63 5.85
C PHE A 28 10.03 1.13 7.26
N LYS A 29 10.22 -0.19 7.43
CA LYS A 29 10.58 -0.80 8.72
C LYS A 29 11.89 -0.23 9.27
N ASN A 30 12.93 -0.14 8.44
CA ASN A 30 14.24 0.39 8.83
C ASN A 30 14.18 1.89 9.16
N ALA A 31 13.27 2.64 8.52
CA ALA A 31 13.00 4.03 8.83
C ALA A 31 12.11 4.25 10.08
N ASN A 32 11.74 3.18 10.80
CA ASN A 32 10.79 3.21 11.92
C ASN A 32 9.46 3.90 11.53
N VAL A 33 8.97 3.56 10.33
CA VAL A 33 7.68 4.01 9.78
C VAL A 33 6.67 2.87 9.87
N ASN A 34 5.55 3.13 10.53
CA ASN A 34 4.40 2.24 10.54
C ASN A 34 3.63 2.39 9.21
N LEU A 35 3.77 1.41 8.32
CA LEU A 35 3.10 1.40 7.02
C LEU A 35 1.77 0.64 7.12
N ILE A 36 0.65 1.35 6.97
CA ILE A 36 -0.71 0.79 7.00
C ILE A 36 -1.18 0.61 5.56
N ILE A 37 -1.34 -0.66 5.15
CA ILE A 37 -1.71 -1.01 3.78
C ILE A 37 -3.21 -1.31 3.72
N LYS A 38 -3.92 -0.64 2.79
CA LYS A 38 -5.32 -0.90 2.46
C LYS A 38 -5.42 -1.39 1.02
N LYS A 39 -6.02 -2.55 0.80
CA LYS A 39 -6.22 -3.10 -0.55
C LYS A 39 -7.59 -2.68 -1.07
N THR A 40 -7.65 -2.22 -2.33
CA THR A 40 -8.92 -1.96 -3.00
C THR A 40 -9.55 -3.25 -3.49
N GLU A 41 -10.88 -3.27 -3.60
CA GLU A 41 -11.68 -4.45 -3.94
C GLU A 41 -12.58 -4.21 -5.16
N TYR A 42 -12.95 -2.94 -5.42
CA TYR A 42 -13.78 -2.53 -6.53
C TYR A 42 -13.31 -1.18 -7.09
N ALA A 43 -13.79 -0.83 -8.29
CA ALA A 43 -13.49 0.46 -8.92
C ALA A 43 -14.02 1.61 -8.06
N GLY A 44 -13.15 2.57 -7.73
CA GLY A 44 -13.49 3.69 -6.85
C GLY A 44 -13.26 3.46 -5.35
N HIS A 45 -12.98 2.23 -4.89
CA HIS A 45 -12.77 1.92 -3.47
C HIS A 45 -11.65 2.77 -2.82
N ALA A 46 -10.66 3.20 -3.60
CA ALA A 46 -9.62 4.11 -3.11
C ALA A 46 -10.17 5.44 -2.57
N TYR A 47 -11.25 5.97 -3.15
CA TYR A 47 -11.89 7.19 -2.68
C TYR A 47 -12.57 7.00 -1.32
N ASP A 48 -13.09 5.80 -1.05
CA ASP A 48 -13.72 5.52 0.24
C ASP A 48 -12.71 5.42 1.38
N PHE A 49 -11.46 5.05 1.08
CA PHE A 49 -10.36 5.10 2.05
C PHE A 49 -9.80 6.51 2.28
N ALA A 50 -10.01 7.44 1.35
CA ALA A 50 -9.40 8.77 1.36
C ALA A 50 -10.33 9.88 1.91
N LYS A 51 -11.49 9.50 2.45
CA LYS A 51 -12.42 10.40 3.15
C LYS A 51 -11.94 10.74 4.57
#